data_AF-A0A1F5CAJ2-F1
#
_entry.id   AF-A0A1F5CAJ2-F1
#
_cell.length_a   1.000
_cell.length_b   1.000
_cell.length_c   1.000
_cell.angle_alpha   90.00
_cell.angle_beta   90.00
_cell.angle_gamma   90.00
#
_symmetry.space_group_name_H-M   'P 1'
#
loop_
_entity.id
_entity.type
_entity.pdbx_description
1 polymer ?
#
loop_
_entity_poly.entity_id
_entity_poly.type
_entity_poly.pdbx_seq_one_letter_code
_entity_poly.pdbx_strand_id
1 'polypeptide(L)'
;MSETWEIAIFWFVFMILSGWILRQFYFSKSATLIKYFRHTAFIVEIIIIGLFFFPWVPKARGGFSGWNLALHGNAGVTALLLLLIISAGLFLSRNLKFIIVGVASHIAANVLIFAVMIQILPETVQLGFHDVAPIIMALLLLTNTVVALLLWDQLQKQERYSK
;
A
#
# COMPACT_ATOMS: atom_id res chain seq x y z
N MET A 1 -1.60 -34.76 -11.90
CA MET A 1 -2.48 -34.79 -10.69
C MET A 1 -1.75 -34.30 -9.42
N SER A 2 -0.69 -33.48 -9.52
CA SER A 2 0.16 -33.06 -8.40
C SER A 2 0.01 -31.59 -7.98
N GLU A 3 -0.34 -30.67 -8.88
CA GLU A 3 -0.31 -29.23 -8.59
C GLU A 3 -1.44 -28.74 -7.66
N THR A 4 -2.62 -29.37 -7.70
CA THR A 4 -3.80 -28.91 -6.94
C THR A 4 -3.63 -29.07 -5.43
N TRP A 5 -2.92 -30.11 -4.99
CA TRP A 5 -2.72 -30.38 -3.56
C TRP A 5 -1.66 -29.45 -2.95
N GLU A 6 -0.60 -29.15 -3.70
CA GLU A 6 0.43 -28.18 -3.29
C GLU A 6 -0.15 -26.77 -3.13
N ILE A 7 -0.99 -26.36 -4.09
CA ILE A 7 -1.72 -25.08 -4.02
C ILE A 7 -2.65 -25.04 -2.79
N ALA A 8 -3.40 -26.12 -2.54
CA ALA A 8 -4.30 -26.18 -1.38
C ALA A 8 -3.55 -26.11 -0.03
N ILE A 9 -2.42 -26.81 0.09
CA ILE A 9 -1.59 -26.78 1.29
C ILE A 9 -0.99 -25.39 1.50
N PHE A 10 -0.47 -24.76 0.44
CA PHE A 10 0.05 -23.39 0.51
C PHE A 10 -1.00 -22.42 1.05
N TRP A 11 -2.21 -22.41 0.47
CA TRP A 11 -3.29 -21.52 0.93
C TRP A 11 -3.75 -21.81 2.35
N PHE A 12 -3.79 -23.09 2.74
CA PHE A 12 -4.18 -23.49 4.09
C PHE A 12 -3.16 -23.02 5.14
N VAL A 13 -1.87 -23.27 4.90
CA VAL A 13 -0.77 -22.80 5.78
C VAL A 13 -0.75 -21.28 5.82
N PHE A 14 -0.90 -20.62 4.66
CA PHE A 14 -0.95 -19.17 4.55
C PHE A 14 -2.12 -18.58 5.34
N MET A 15 -3.31 -19.19 5.28
CA MET A 15 -4.48 -18.76 6.04
C MET A 15 -4.26 -18.89 7.55
N ILE A 16 -3.67 -20.00 8.02
CA ILE A 16 -3.37 -20.21 9.45
C ILE A 16 -2.33 -19.20 9.94
N LEU A 17 -1.23 -19.03 9.21
CA LEU A 17 -0.19 -18.06 9.56
C LEU A 17 -0.73 -16.64 9.56
N SER A 18 -1.51 -16.27 8.55
CA SER A 18 -2.15 -14.95 8.47
C SER A 18 -3.09 -14.74 9.67
N GLY A 19 -3.95 -15.71 9.98
CA GLY A 19 -4.85 -15.64 11.13
C GLY A 19 -4.12 -15.52 12.47
N TRP A 20 -3.02 -16.25 12.64
CA TRP A 20 -2.20 -16.20 13.85
C TRP A 20 -1.47 -14.86 14.02
N ILE A 21 -0.90 -14.33 12.95
CA ILE A 21 -0.24 -13.02 12.92
C ILE A 21 -1.26 -11.90 13.18
N LEU A 22 -2.43 -11.94 12.51
CA LEU A 22 -3.50 -10.97 12.74
C LEU A 22 -3.96 -10.95 14.20
N ARG A 23 -4.05 -12.12 14.86
CA ARG A 23 -4.46 -12.22 16.27
C ARG A 23 -3.49 -11.49 17.20
N GLN A 24 -2.18 -11.59 16.99
CA GLN A 24 -1.18 -10.88 17.81
C GLN A 24 -1.37 -9.35 17.75
N PHE A 25 -1.75 -8.85 16.57
CA PHE A 25 -1.93 -7.42 16.32
C PHE A 25 -3.31 -6.88 16.76
N TYR A 26 -4.36 -7.70 16.72
CA TYR A 26 -5.72 -7.24 17.04
C TYR A 26 -6.01 -7.12 18.55
N PHE A 27 -5.32 -7.92 19.38
CA PHE A 27 -5.61 -8.06 20.81
C PHE A 27 -4.58 -7.41 21.76
N SER A 28 -3.42 -6.99 21.26
CA SER A 28 -2.40 -6.30 22.07
C SER A 28 -2.70 -4.80 22.14
N LYS A 29 -3.22 -4.32 23.28
CA LYS A 29 -3.43 -2.89 23.52
C LYS A 29 -2.16 -2.29 24.12
N SER A 30 -1.34 -1.61 23.32
CA SER A 30 -0.35 -0.69 23.88
C SER A 30 -0.14 0.53 23.00
N ALA A 31 0.12 1.68 23.63
CA ALA A 31 0.53 2.90 22.92
C ALA A 31 1.78 2.67 22.04
N THR A 32 2.61 1.69 22.42
CA THR A 32 3.76 1.22 21.65
C THR A 32 3.34 0.59 20.32
N LEU A 33 2.25 -0.18 20.30
CA LEU A 33 1.73 -0.82 19.09
C LEU A 33 1.21 0.21 18.07
N ILE A 34 0.48 1.23 18.55
CA ILE A 34 0.02 2.35 17.73
C ILE A 34 1.21 3.10 17.13
N LYS A 35 2.23 3.40 17.95
CA LYS A 35 3.45 4.07 17.46
C LYS A 35 4.18 3.21 16.43
N TYR A 36 4.24 1.89 16.64
CA TYR A 36 4.85 0.93 15.72
C TYR A 36 4.12 0.92 14.38
N PHE A 37 2.80 0.69 14.35
CA PHE A 37 2.02 0.69 13.11
C PHE A 37 2.12 2.01 12.37
N ARG A 38 2.12 3.14 13.08
CA ARG A 38 2.28 4.45 12.46
C ARG A 38 3.64 4.61 11.78
N HIS A 39 4.73 4.16 12.41
CA HIS A 39 6.06 4.19 11.80
C HIS A 39 6.17 3.23 10.64
N THR A 40 5.66 2.01 10.78
CA THR A 40 5.64 1.02 9.70
C THR A 40 4.86 1.57 8.51
N ALA A 41 3.66 2.13 8.74
CA ALA A 41 2.84 2.70 7.69
C ALA A 41 3.54 3.84 6.96
N PHE A 42 4.17 4.74 7.71
CA PHE A 42 4.96 5.83 7.17
C PHE A 42 6.16 5.33 6.35
N ILE A 43 6.96 4.41 6.89
CA ILE A 43 8.15 3.88 6.20
C ILE A 43 7.77 3.20 4.89
N VAL A 44 6.72 2.37 4.90
CA VAL A 44 6.23 1.71 3.69
C VAL A 44 5.73 2.74 2.67
N GLU A 45 5.04 3.80 3.12
CA GLU A 45 4.60 4.89 2.23
C GLU A 45 5.78 5.61 1.57
N ILE A 46 6.87 5.87 2.32
CA ILE A 46 8.08 6.47 1.77
C ILE A 46 8.76 5.55 0.75
N ILE A 47 8.81 4.24 1.01
CA ILE A 47 9.34 3.26 0.06
C ILE A 47 8.49 3.26 -1.22
N ILE A 48 7.15 3.28 -1.09
CA ILE A 48 6.22 3.38 -2.21
C ILE A 48 6.49 4.66 -3.02
N ILE A 49 6.62 5.82 -2.37
CA ILE A 49 6.98 7.07 -3.07
C ILE A 49 8.32 6.93 -3.79
N GLY A 50 9.31 6.24 -3.20
CA GLY A 50 10.58 5.93 -3.87
C GLY A 50 10.41 5.14 -5.18
N LEU A 51 9.42 4.26 -5.27
CA LEU A 51 9.13 3.47 -6.48
C LEU A 51 8.60 4.33 -7.65
N PHE A 52 8.19 5.59 -7.43
CA PHE A 52 7.85 6.50 -8.53
C PHE A 52 9.05 6.85 -9.41
N PHE A 53 10.28 6.78 -8.88
CA PHE A 53 11.49 7.10 -9.63
C PHE A 53 11.96 5.97 -10.54
N PHE A 54 11.35 4.78 -10.44
CA PHE A 54 11.65 3.63 -11.25
C PHE A 54 10.77 3.57 -12.51
N PRO A 55 11.18 2.84 -13.56
CA PRO A 55 10.38 2.66 -14.77
C PRO A 55 9.02 2.02 -14.46
N TRP A 56 7.95 2.62 -14.98
CA TRP A 56 6.59 2.09 -14.92
C TRP A 56 6.13 1.58 -16.28
N VAL A 57 6.72 2.13 -17.34
CA VAL A 57 6.44 1.78 -18.73
C VAL A 57 7.66 1.05 -19.30
N PRO A 58 7.47 -0.07 -20.03
CA PRO A 58 8.54 -0.76 -20.71
C PRO A 58 9.34 0.15 -21.64
N LYS A 59 10.65 -0.09 -21.77
CA LYS A 59 11.54 0.70 -22.64
C LYS A 59 11.03 0.82 -24.07
N ALA A 60 10.39 -0.22 -24.60
CA ALA A 60 9.78 -0.21 -25.94
C ALA A 60 8.71 0.87 -26.14
N ARG A 61 8.12 1.39 -25.05
CA ARG A 61 7.09 2.44 -25.04
C ARG A 61 7.59 3.75 -24.41
N GLY A 62 8.91 3.96 -24.39
CA GLY A 62 9.53 5.20 -23.91
C GLY A 62 10.14 5.13 -22.51
N GLY A 63 9.96 4.03 -21.76
CA GLY A 63 10.68 3.82 -20.50
C GLY A 63 10.33 4.81 -19.39
N PHE A 64 9.13 5.42 -19.43
CA PHE A 64 8.76 6.45 -18.47
C PHE A 64 8.65 5.90 -17.05
N SER A 65 9.23 6.63 -16.09
CA SER A 65 9.00 6.42 -14.67
C SER A 65 7.66 7.04 -14.24
N GLY A 66 7.15 6.62 -13.08
CA GLY A 66 5.96 7.25 -12.47
C GLY A 66 6.14 8.76 -12.28
N TRP A 67 7.33 9.19 -11.88
CA TRP A 67 7.69 10.60 -11.76
C TRP A 67 7.59 11.33 -13.10
N ASN A 68 8.18 10.76 -14.16
CA ASN A 68 8.10 11.37 -15.48
C ASN A 68 6.65 11.44 -15.96
N LEU A 69 5.85 10.40 -15.75
CA LEU A 69 4.43 10.41 -16.12
C LEU A 69 3.63 11.50 -15.39
N ALA A 70 3.91 11.74 -14.10
CA ALA A 70 3.30 12.85 -13.37
C ALA A 70 3.68 14.21 -13.96
N LEU A 71 4.97 14.43 -14.27
CA LEU A 71 5.46 15.67 -14.87
C LEU A 71 4.91 15.91 -16.28
N HIS A 72 4.63 14.85 -17.04
CA HIS A 72 4.00 14.94 -18.37
C HIS A 72 2.47 15.12 -18.29
N GLY A 73 1.91 15.37 -17.10
CA GLY A 73 0.50 15.71 -16.93
C GLY A 73 -0.44 14.51 -16.89
N ASN A 74 0.05 13.29 -16.65
CA ASN A 74 -0.85 12.16 -16.42
C ASN A 74 -1.63 12.38 -15.11
N ALA A 75 -2.92 12.69 -15.23
CA ALA A 75 -3.77 13.04 -14.10
C ALA A 75 -3.88 11.92 -13.06
N GLY A 76 -3.97 10.66 -13.49
CA GLY A 76 -4.07 9.51 -12.60
C GLY A 76 -2.80 9.29 -11.77
N VAL A 77 -1.64 9.35 -12.42
CA VAL A 77 -0.33 9.21 -11.75
C VAL A 77 -0.07 10.40 -10.80
N THR A 78 -0.46 11.60 -11.21
CA THR A 78 -0.33 12.82 -10.38
C THR A 78 -1.23 12.73 -9.15
N ALA A 79 -2.49 12.35 -9.31
CA ALA A 79 -3.42 12.17 -8.19
C ALA A 79 -2.93 11.09 -7.23
N LEU A 80 -2.39 9.98 -7.76
CA LEU A 80 -1.80 8.91 -6.94
C LEU A 80 -0.62 9.44 -6.12
N LEU A 81 0.33 10.16 -6.75
CA LEU A 81 1.47 10.74 -6.04
C LEU A 81 1.03 11.68 -4.92
N LEU A 82 0.04 12.55 -5.19
CA LEU A 82 -0.49 13.48 -4.19
C LEU A 82 -1.14 12.74 -3.02
N LEU A 83 -1.93 11.69 -3.28
CA LEU A 83 -2.55 10.88 -2.23
C LEU A 83 -1.50 10.21 -1.33
N LEU A 84 -0.42 9.69 -1.91
CA LEU A 84 0.68 9.07 -1.16
C LEU A 84 1.43 10.10 -0.29
N ILE A 85 1.73 11.28 -0.84
CA ILE A 85 2.39 12.37 -0.09
C ILE A 85 1.50 12.83 1.07
N ILE A 86 0.20 13.02 0.81
CA ILE A 86 -0.78 13.41 1.83
C ILE A 86 -0.86 12.33 2.91
N SER A 87 -0.97 11.05 2.52
CA SER A 87 -1.05 9.94 3.47
C SER A 87 0.21 9.85 4.35
N ALA A 88 1.39 9.93 3.75
CA ALA A 88 2.67 9.92 4.48
C ALA A 88 2.75 11.07 5.50
N GLY A 89 2.38 12.29 5.09
CA GLY A 89 2.35 13.45 5.98
C GLY A 89 1.34 13.30 7.13
N LEU A 90 0.17 12.75 6.84
CA LEU A 90 -0.88 12.53 7.82
C LEU A 90 -0.55 11.40 8.81
N PHE A 91 0.19 10.37 8.40
CA PHE A 91 0.70 9.34 9.31
C PHE A 91 1.73 9.88 10.30
N LEU A 92 2.44 10.99 10.02
CA LEU A 92 3.33 11.62 11.01
C LEU A 92 2.56 12.42 12.08
N SER A 93 1.29 12.73 11.85
CA SER A 93 0.49 13.53 12.76
C SER A 93 0.26 12.84 14.11
N ARG A 94 0.13 13.65 15.16
CA ARG A 94 -0.33 13.22 16.49
C ARG A 94 -1.86 13.28 16.62
N ASN A 95 -2.53 13.97 15.71
CA ASN A 95 -3.98 14.13 15.74
C ASN A 95 -4.67 12.91 15.12
N LEU A 96 -5.54 12.26 15.89
CA LEU A 96 -6.31 11.10 15.47
C LEU A 96 -7.08 11.32 14.17
N LYS A 97 -7.74 12.48 14.03
CA LYS A 97 -8.53 12.83 12.85
C LYS A 97 -7.67 12.85 11.60
N PHE A 98 -6.43 13.32 11.72
CA PHE A 98 -5.48 13.35 10.61
C PHE A 98 -5.03 11.95 10.23
N ILE A 99 -4.79 11.06 11.19
CA ILE A 99 -4.44 9.67 10.89
C ILE A 99 -5.59 8.97 10.15
N ILE A 100 -6.83 9.16 10.58
CA ILE A 100 -8.04 8.62 9.91
C ILE A 100 -8.08 9.10 8.44
N VAL A 101 -7.91 10.40 8.19
CA VAL A 101 -7.86 10.92 6.82
C VAL A 101 -6.68 10.31 6.06
N GLY A 102 -5.52 10.12 6.68
CA GLY A 102 -4.35 9.47 6.08
C GLY A 102 -4.61 8.03 5.64
N VAL A 103 -5.32 7.24 6.47
CA VAL A 103 -5.76 5.89 6.13
C VAL A 103 -6.75 5.92 4.96
N ALA A 104 -7.71 6.85 4.96
CA ALA A 104 -8.67 6.99 3.87
C ALA A 104 -7.97 7.36 2.54
N SER A 105 -7.03 8.30 2.57
CA SER A 105 -6.19 8.66 1.43
C SER A 105 -5.36 7.48 0.93
N HIS A 106 -4.81 6.67 1.83
CA HIS A 106 -4.06 5.47 1.49
C HIS A 106 -4.93 4.42 0.77
N ILE A 107 -6.15 4.16 1.29
CA ILE A 107 -7.10 3.25 0.65
C ILE A 107 -7.48 3.75 -0.75
N ALA A 108 -7.70 5.06 -0.90
CA ALA A 108 -7.95 5.66 -2.22
C ALA A 108 -6.75 5.49 -3.17
N ALA A 109 -5.52 5.68 -2.69
CA ALA A 109 -4.30 5.44 -3.47
C ALA A 109 -4.19 3.97 -3.90
N ASN A 110 -4.53 3.03 -3.01
CA ASN A 110 -4.51 1.60 -3.30
C ASN A 110 -5.52 1.22 -4.40
N VAL A 111 -6.71 1.83 -4.44
CA VAL A 111 -7.65 1.61 -5.56
C VAL A 111 -7.13 2.26 -6.84
N LEU A 112 -6.58 3.47 -6.73
CA LEU A 112 -6.14 4.26 -7.88
C LEU A 112 -4.94 3.65 -8.60
N ILE A 113 -3.99 3.01 -7.91
CA ILE A 113 -2.83 2.36 -8.56
C ILE A 113 -3.27 1.32 -9.60
N PHE A 114 -4.32 0.54 -9.32
CA PHE A 114 -4.83 -0.43 -10.29
C PHE A 114 -5.44 0.24 -11.53
N ALA A 115 -6.21 1.31 -11.34
CA ALA A 115 -6.77 2.08 -12.46
C ALA A 115 -5.66 2.70 -13.32
N VAL A 116 -4.62 3.24 -12.67
CA VAL A 116 -3.44 3.81 -13.34
C VAL A 116 -2.67 2.75 -14.12
N MET A 117 -2.44 1.58 -13.52
CA MET A 117 -1.77 0.47 -14.20
C MET A 117 -2.53 -0.02 -15.43
N ILE A 118 -3.86 -0.17 -15.35
CA ILE A 118 -4.70 -0.57 -16.48
C ILE A 118 -4.62 0.45 -17.63
N GLN A 119 -4.58 1.75 -17.32
CA GLN A 119 -4.50 2.80 -18.33
C GLN A 119 -3.13 2.87 -19.00
N ILE A 120 -2.05 2.64 -18.25
CA ILE A 120 -0.68 2.78 -18.76
C ILE A 120 -0.22 1.52 -19.51
N LEU A 121 -0.73 0.35 -19.14
CA LEU A 121 -0.41 -0.95 -19.75
C LEU A 121 -1.68 -1.62 -20.33
N PRO A 122 -2.30 -1.05 -21.38
CA PRO A 122 -3.57 -1.55 -21.93
C PRO A 122 -3.45 -2.86 -22.73
N GLU A 123 -2.24 -3.35 -22.99
CA GLU A 123 -1.99 -4.52 -23.83
C GLU A 123 -1.10 -5.54 -23.12
N THR A 124 -1.10 -6.77 -23.60
CA THR A 124 -0.20 -7.84 -23.13
C THR A 124 1.24 -7.53 -23.53
N VAL A 125 1.95 -6.80 -22.67
CA VAL A 125 3.38 -6.54 -22.85
C VAL A 125 4.19 -7.57 -22.08
N GLN A 126 5.29 -8.05 -22.66
CA GLN A 126 6.28 -8.82 -21.90
C GLN A 126 6.91 -7.90 -20.86
N LEU A 127 6.59 -8.15 -19.59
CA LEU A 127 7.17 -7.44 -18.47
C LEU A 127 8.61 -7.93 -18.26
N GLY A 128 9.58 -7.03 -18.40
CA GLY A 128 10.94 -7.29 -17.95
C GLY A 128 11.05 -7.10 -16.44
N PHE A 129 12.11 -7.64 -15.83
CA PHE A 129 12.45 -7.39 -14.43
C PHE A 129 12.57 -5.90 -14.07
N HIS A 130 12.84 -5.04 -15.06
CA HIS A 130 12.97 -3.59 -14.88
C HIS A 130 11.62 -2.85 -14.80
N ASP A 131 10.50 -3.48 -15.20
CA ASP A 131 9.18 -2.87 -15.29
C ASP A 131 8.25 -3.30 -14.14
N VAL A 132 8.80 -3.95 -13.11
CA VAL A 132 8.05 -4.57 -12.00
C VAL A 132 7.69 -3.55 -10.91
N ALA A 133 8.21 -2.32 -10.97
CA ALA A 133 8.00 -1.30 -9.95
C ALA A 133 6.51 -1.00 -9.65
N PRO A 134 5.60 -0.86 -10.64
CA PRO A 134 4.18 -0.67 -10.37
C PRO A 134 3.53 -1.87 -9.65
N ILE A 135 3.99 -3.08 -9.96
CA ILE A 135 3.50 -4.32 -9.33
C ILE A 135 3.94 -4.37 -7.87
N ILE A 136 5.22 -4.11 -7.60
CA ILE A 136 5.75 -4.06 -6.23
C ILE A 136 5.04 -2.95 -5.44
N MET A 137 4.80 -1.79 -6.07
CA MET A 137 4.03 -0.71 -5.48
C MET A 137 2.63 -1.15 -5.09
N ALA A 138 1.89 -1.82 -5.97
CA ALA A 138 0.55 -2.33 -5.67
C ALA A 138 0.56 -3.34 -4.51
N LEU A 139 1.55 -4.24 -4.46
CA LEU A 139 1.68 -5.23 -3.37
C LEU A 139 2.03 -4.56 -2.03
N LEU A 140 2.91 -3.56 -2.04
CA LEU A 140 3.23 -2.78 -0.86
C LEU A 140 2.03 -1.95 -0.39
N LEU A 141 1.28 -1.33 -1.31
CA LEU A 141 0.04 -0.59 -0.99
C LEU A 141 -1.01 -1.51 -0.35
N LEU A 142 -1.21 -2.71 -0.88
CA LEU A 142 -2.11 -3.70 -0.28
C LEU A 142 -1.68 -4.09 1.13
N THR A 143 -0.38 -4.38 1.30
CA THR A 143 0.17 -4.75 2.61
C THR A 143 0.05 -3.60 3.60
N ASN A 144 0.35 -2.38 3.16
CA ASN A 144 0.28 -1.19 3.99
C ASN A 144 -1.17 -0.81 4.34
N THR A 145 -2.12 -1.15 3.48
CA THR A 145 -3.56 -1.02 3.78
C THR A 145 -3.95 -1.84 5.00
N VAL A 146 -3.42 -3.05 5.17
CA VAL A 146 -3.66 -3.87 6.37
C VAL A 146 -3.10 -3.17 7.61
N VAL A 147 -1.89 -2.65 7.55
CA VAL A 147 -1.26 -1.89 8.65
C VAL A 147 -2.07 -0.64 8.99
N ALA A 148 -2.51 0.10 7.98
CA ALA A 148 -3.32 1.31 8.11
C ALA A 148 -4.69 1.02 8.74
N LEU A 149 -5.34 -0.09 8.37
CA LEU A 149 -6.60 -0.54 8.97
C LEU A 149 -6.42 -1.00 10.42
N LEU A 150 -5.33 -1.71 10.73
CA LEU A 150 -4.99 -2.07 12.11
C LEU A 150 -4.72 -0.82 12.96
N LEU A 151 -4.00 0.16 12.42
CA LEU A 151 -3.79 1.44 13.08
C LEU A 151 -5.13 2.13 13.37
N TRP A 152 -6.01 2.21 12.37
CA TRP A 152 -7.36 2.77 12.53
C TRP A 152 -8.16 2.06 13.63
N ASP A 153 -8.19 0.73 13.63
CA ASP A 153 -8.93 -0.07 14.62
C ASP A 153 -8.42 0.18 16.05
N GLN A 154 -7.10 0.19 16.25
CA GLN A 154 -6.50 0.48 17.55
C GLN A 154 -6.82 1.91 18.02
N LEU A 155 -6.83 2.87 17.09
CA LEU A 155 -7.17 4.27 17.36
C LEU A 155 -8.65 4.45 17.75
N GLN A 156 -9.58 3.78 17.06
CA GLN A 156 -10.99 3.78 17.45
C GLN A 156 -11.21 3.17 18.83
N LYS A 157 -10.53 2.06 19.13
CA LYS A 157 -10.59 1.44 20.46
C LYS A 157 -10.13 2.42 21.53
N GLN A 158 -9.01 3.13 21.33
CA GLN A 158 -8.51 4.12 22.29
C GLN A 158 -9.52 5.25 22.57
N GLU A 159 -10.18 5.79 21.55
CA GLU A 159 -11.20 6.83 21.75
C GLU A 159 -12.39 6.35 22.58
N ARG A 160 -12.86 5.11 22.36
CA ARG A 160 -14.01 4.57 23.09
C ARG A 160 -13.74 4.35 24.59
N TYR A 161 -12.50 4.09 24.98
CA TYR A 161 -12.13 3.93 26.41
C TYR A 161 -11.77 5.25 27.09
N SER A 162 -11.55 6.32 26.33
CA SER A 162 -11.25 7.66 26.87
C SER A 162 -12.51 8.51 27.08
N LYS A 163 -13.68 8.03 26.62
CA LYS A 163 -15.01 8.62 26.88
C LYS A 163 -15.72 7.80 27.93
#